data_AF-A0A258B0G6-F1
#
_entry.id   AF-A0A258B0G6-F1
#
_cell.length_a   1.000
_cell.length_b   1.000
_cell.length_c   1.000
_cell.angle_alpha   90.00
_cell.angle_beta   90.00
_cell.angle_gamma   90.00
#
_symmetry.space_group_name_H-M   'P 1'
#
loop_
_entity.id
_entity.type
_entity.pdbx_description
1 polymer ?
#
loop_
_entity_poly.entity_id
_entity_poly.type
_entity_poly.pdbx_seq_one_letter_code
_entity_poly.pdbx_strand_id
1 'polypeptide(L)'
;MAVDKNHNASLEHSIVLAVHEIGTFRMDPYLDYLRDMIRARPDEINARANEITARVFLERGTSEDVRLLQELAKKRPFLAPSLERAFEFQRWKHPDQSKVVAPSQSLVVDALQVPAKVPEAKPAVATPSEELTSSTHWSIIVVLIVAAGGLLWLLIKRRS
;
A
#
# COMPACT_ATOMS: atom_id res chain seq x y z
N MET A 1 -8.61 -27.13 23.96
CA MET A 1 -7.66 -26.83 22.87
C MET A 1 -8.28 -25.74 22.01
N ALA A 2 -8.04 -24.47 22.37
CA ALA A 2 -8.58 -23.35 21.60
C ALA A 2 -7.66 -23.15 20.38
N VAL A 3 -8.19 -23.40 19.19
CA VAL A 3 -7.48 -23.10 17.94
C VAL A 3 -7.34 -21.59 17.86
N ASP A 4 -6.08 -21.15 17.87
CA ASP A 4 -5.69 -19.76 17.99
C ASP A 4 -6.11 -18.99 16.73
N LYS A 5 -7.17 -18.18 16.84
CA LYS A 5 -7.73 -17.37 15.73
C LYS A 5 -6.72 -16.35 15.18
N ASN A 6 -5.58 -16.17 15.84
CA ASN A 6 -4.51 -15.25 15.45
C ASN A 6 -3.72 -15.69 14.20
N HIS A 7 -3.82 -16.96 13.79
CA HIS A 7 -3.05 -17.46 12.65
C HIS A 7 -3.47 -16.82 11.31
N ASN A 8 -4.77 -16.55 11.12
CA ASN A 8 -5.26 -15.95 9.87
C ASN A 8 -4.82 -14.48 9.72
N ALA A 9 -4.79 -13.74 10.83
CA ALA A 9 -4.28 -12.37 10.80
C ALA A 9 -2.83 -12.37 10.29
N SER A 10 -1.96 -13.25 10.77
CA SER A 10 -0.55 -13.28 10.35
C SER A 10 -0.36 -13.44 8.82
N LEU A 11 -1.14 -14.31 8.18
CA LEU A 11 -1.09 -14.55 6.74
C LEU A 11 -1.58 -13.34 5.94
N GLU A 12 -2.71 -12.75 6.33
CA GLU A 12 -3.23 -11.56 5.66
C GLU A 12 -2.22 -10.40 5.69
N HIS A 13 -1.50 -10.23 6.81
CA HIS A 13 -0.47 -9.20 6.96
C HIS A 13 0.76 -9.44 6.08
N SER A 14 1.11 -10.70 5.82
CA SER A 14 2.26 -11.06 4.96
C SER A 14 1.99 -10.77 3.49
N ILE A 15 0.73 -10.92 3.05
CA ILE A 15 0.30 -10.61 1.69
C ILE A 15 0.45 -9.11 1.43
N VAL A 16 0.17 -8.26 2.43
CA VAL A 16 0.30 -6.80 2.31
C VAL A 16 1.72 -6.37 1.99
N LEU A 17 2.69 -6.95 2.69
CA LEU A 17 4.10 -6.67 2.49
C LEU A 17 4.55 -7.09 1.08
N ALA A 18 4.15 -8.28 0.65
CA ALA A 18 4.50 -8.79 -0.67
C ALA A 18 3.87 -7.96 -1.81
N VAL A 19 2.60 -7.56 -1.66
CA VAL A 19 1.89 -6.75 -2.68
C VAL A 19 2.47 -5.35 -2.77
N HIS A 20 2.90 -4.77 -1.64
CA HIS A 20 3.56 -3.46 -1.62
C HIS A 20 4.88 -3.49 -2.42
N GLU A 21 5.73 -4.48 -2.21
CA GLU A 21 7.04 -4.55 -2.85
C GLU A 21 6.98 -4.76 -4.37
N ILE A 22 5.93 -5.41 -4.89
CA ILE A 22 5.90 -5.85 -6.30
C ILE A 22 5.43 -4.76 -7.27
N GLY A 23 4.90 -3.61 -6.79
CA GLY A 23 4.71 -2.36 -7.55
C GLY A 23 3.81 -2.40 -8.81
N THR A 24 3.39 -3.58 -9.24
CA THR A 24 2.68 -3.86 -10.51
C THR A 24 1.22 -4.24 -10.30
N PHE A 25 0.80 -4.41 -9.05
CA PHE A 25 -0.59 -4.74 -8.71
C PHE A 25 -1.43 -3.47 -8.57
N ARG A 26 -2.67 -3.53 -9.07
CA ARG A 26 -3.69 -2.50 -8.81
C ARG A 26 -4.00 -2.50 -7.32
N MET A 27 -3.65 -1.42 -6.64
CA MET A 27 -3.80 -1.28 -5.19
C MET A 27 -5.22 -0.91 -4.75
N ASP A 28 -6.07 -0.39 -5.64
CA ASP A 28 -7.41 0.11 -5.27
C ASP A 28 -8.26 -0.92 -4.50
N PRO A 29 -8.41 -2.18 -4.97
CA PRO A 29 -9.23 -3.17 -4.25
C PRO A 29 -8.65 -3.49 -2.86
N TYR A 30 -7.34 -3.39 -2.73
CA TYR A 30 -6.64 -3.65 -1.49
C TYR A 30 -6.79 -2.50 -0.48
N LEU A 31 -6.75 -1.25 -0.96
CA LEU A 31 -7.07 -0.07 -0.15
C LEU A 31 -8.51 -0.12 0.34
N ASP A 32 -9.46 -0.52 -0.50
CA ASP A 32 -10.86 -0.70 -0.12
C ASP A 32 -11.01 -1.77 0.97
N TYR A 33 -10.34 -2.92 0.82
CA TYR A 33 -10.31 -3.95 1.85
C TYR A 33 -9.79 -3.42 3.19
N LEU A 34 -8.69 -2.66 3.18
CA LEU A 34 -8.13 -2.06 4.39
C LEU A 34 -9.09 -1.07 5.07
N ARG A 35 -9.75 -0.22 4.28
CA ARG A 35 -10.77 0.71 4.78
C ARG A 35 -11.91 -0.04 5.46
N ASP A 36 -12.41 -1.08 4.81
CA ASP A 36 -13.51 -1.90 5.33
C ASP A 36 -13.10 -2.69 6.57
N MET A 37 -11.87 -3.21 6.61
CA MET A 37 -11.31 -3.88 7.79
C MET A 37 -11.24 -2.93 8.99
N ILE A 38 -10.76 -1.70 8.82
CA ILE A 38 -10.72 -0.70 9.90
C ILE A 38 -12.12 -0.32 10.37
N ARG A 39 -13.08 -0.17 9.44
CA ARG A 39 -14.46 0.21 9.77
C ARG A 39 -15.22 -0.90 10.48
N ALA A 40 -15.12 -2.12 9.96
CA ALA A 40 -15.90 -3.25 10.43
C ALA A 40 -15.31 -3.91 11.68
N ARG A 41 -13.98 -4.00 11.77
CA ARG A 41 -13.27 -4.81 12.78
C ARG A 41 -12.07 -4.06 13.36
N PRO A 42 -12.26 -2.85 13.92
CA PRO A 42 -11.17 -2.02 14.43
C PRO A 42 -10.40 -2.68 15.59
N ASP A 43 -11.04 -3.61 16.31
CA ASP A 43 -10.50 -4.37 17.45
C ASP A 43 -9.57 -5.53 17.04
N GLU A 44 -9.70 -6.02 15.81
CA GLU A 44 -8.84 -7.08 15.26
C GLU A 44 -7.47 -6.56 14.78
N ILE A 45 -7.33 -5.25 14.60
CA ILE A 45 -6.11 -4.63 14.09
C ILE A 45 -5.04 -4.58 15.19
N ASN A 46 -3.95 -5.32 15.03
CA ASN A 46 -2.81 -5.25 15.95
C ASN A 46 -1.83 -4.12 15.58
N ALA A 47 -0.83 -3.86 16.43
CA ALA A 47 0.14 -2.79 16.19
C ALA A 47 0.93 -2.94 14.88
N ARG A 48 1.30 -4.17 14.51
CA ARG A 48 2.05 -4.44 13.27
C ARG A 48 1.16 -4.23 12.03
N ALA A 49 -0.07 -4.70 12.10
CA ALA A 49 -1.12 -4.46 11.11
C ALA A 49 -1.30 -2.97 10.83
N ASN A 50 -1.51 -2.21 11.91
CA ASN A 50 -1.74 -0.78 11.83
C ASN A 50 -0.54 -0.04 11.22
N GLU A 51 0.69 -0.42 11.57
CA GLU A 51 1.90 0.16 10.98
C GLU A 51 1.97 -0.08 9.46
N ILE A 52 1.70 -1.30 9.00
CA ILE A 52 1.74 -1.64 7.58
C ILE A 52 0.63 -0.89 6.84
N THR A 53 -0.60 -0.94 7.34
CA THR A 53 -1.74 -0.20 6.77
C THR A 53 -1.46 1.29 6.69
N ALA A 54 -0.85 1.87 7.72
CA ALA A 54 -0.46 3.27 7.74
C ALA A 54 0.56 3.60 6.65
N ARG A 55 1.58 2.77 6.45
CA ARG A 55 2.54 2.97 5.36
C ARG A 55 1.87 2.92 3.99
N VAL A 56 0.99 1.94 3.76
CA VAL A 56 0.27 1.80 2.49
C VAL A 56 -0.63 3.02 2.23
N PHE A 57 -1.36 3.50 3.25
CA PHE A 57 -2.20 4.70 3.13
C PHE A 57 -1.39 5.99 2.94
N LEU A 58 -0.22 6.13 3.58
CA LEU A 58 0.65 7.29 3.38
C LEU A 58 1.27 7.33 1.99
N GLU A 59 1.51 6.18 1.38
CA GLU A 59 2.11 6.09 0.05
C GLU A 59 1.09 6.15 -1.10
N ARG A 60 -0.11 5.61 -0.90
CA ARG A 60 -1.10 5.37 -1.98
C ARG A 60 -2.52 5.81 -1.64
N GLY A 61 -2.80 6.13 -0.38
CA GLY A 61 -4.13 6.47 0.10
C GLY A 61 -4.50 7.93 -0.13
N THR A 62 -5.68 8.29 0.35
CA THR A 62 -6.21 9.66 0.36
C THR A 62 -6.03 10.30 1.75
N SER A 63 -6.33 11.59 1.87
CA SER A 63 -6.37 12.27 3.17
C SER A 63 -7.44 11.69 4.11
N GLU A 64 -8.52 11.11 3.58
CA GLU A 64 -9.54 10.43 4.38
C GLU A 64 -9.00 9.16 5.05
N ASP A 65 -8.10 8.45 4.38
CA ASP A 65 -7.47 7.24 4.90
C ASP A 65 -6.58 7.55 6.12
N VAL A 66 -5.87 8.69 6.07
CA VAL A 66 -5.08 9.19 7.21
C VAL A 66 -5.99 9.57 8.37
N ARG A 67 -7.13 10.24 8.10
CA ARG A 67 -8.13 10.56 9.13
C ARG A 67 -8.71 9.29 9.76
N LEU A 68 -8.97 8.26 8.96
CA LEU A 68 -9.46 6.97 9.44
C LEU A 68 -8.47 6.31 10.43
N LEU A 69 -7.16 6.37 10.14
CA LEU A 69 -6.11 5.86 11.04
C LEU A 69 -6.01 6.67 12.34
N GLN A 70 -6.17 8.00 12.28
CA GLN A 70 -6.20 8.84 13.47
C GLN A 70 -7.41 8.53 14.35
N GLU A 71 -8.58 8.35 13.76
CA GLU A 71 -9.79 7.92 14.50
C GLU A 71 -9.62 6.53 15.12
N LEU A 72 -8.97 5.60 14.40
CA LEU A 72 -8.63 4.29 14.94
C LEU A 72 -7.68 4.41 16.15
N ALA A 73 -6.64 5.24 16.06
CA ALA A 73 -5.70 5.48 17.17
C ALA A 73 -6.37 6.16 18.38
N LYS A 74 -7.34 7.07 18.16
CA LYS A 74 -8.14 7.65 19.24
C LYS A 74 -8.96 6.58 19.97
N LYS A 75 -9.59 5.66 19.21
CA LYS A 75 -10.35 4.55 19.78
C LYS A 75 -9.46 3.52 20.46
N ARG A 76 -8.22 3.34 19.98
CA ARG A 76 -7.27 2.34 20.46
C ARG A 76 -5.89 2.98 20.69
N PRO A 77 -5.68 3.64 21.84
CA PRO A 77 -4.46 4.41 22.11
C PRO A 77 -3.15 3.62 21.97
N PHE A 78 -3.18 2.31 22.20
CA PHE A 78 -1.98 1.45 22.04
C PHE A 78 -1.51 1.33 20.58
N LEU A 79 -2.32 1.71 19.59
CA LEU A 79 -1.93 1.77 18.18
C LEU A 79 -1.17 3.05 17.83
N ALA A 80 -1.26 4.11 18.64
CA ALA A 80 -0.61 5.39 18.34
C ALA A 80 0.91 5.28 18.08
N PRO A 81 1.71 4.51 18.86
CA PRO A 81 3.14 4.36 18.59
C PRO A 81 3.45 3.67 17.24
N SER A 82 2.55 2.83 16.74
CA SER A 82 2.72 2.19 15.43
C SER A 82 2.41 3.14 14.28
N LEU A 83 1.47 4.06 14.48
CA LEU A 83 1.15 5.11 13.52
C LEU A 83 2.28 6.14 13.43
N GLU A 84 2.86 6.55 14.56
CA GLU A 84 4.01 7.47 14.58
C GLU A 84 5.21 6.88 13.81
N ARG A 85 5.54 5.60 14.03
CA ARG A 85 6.61 4.92 13.27
C ARG A 85 6.37 4.92 11.76
N ALA A 86 5.12 4.80 11.31
CA ALA A 86 4.79 4.91 9.89
C ALA A 86 5.01 6.33 9.34
N PHE A 87 4.65 7.37 10.12
CA PHE A 87 4.94 8.77 9.75
C PHE A 87 6.43 9.08 9.75
N GLU A 88 7.20 8.59 10.72
CA GLU A 88 8.65 8.72 10.75
C GLU A 88 9.30 8.05 9.53
N PHE A 89 8.83 6.85 9.18
CA PHE A 89 9.28 6.16 7.99
C PHE A 89 9.02 6.97 6.71
N GLN A 90 7.82 7.54 6.60
CA GLN A 90 7.46 8.40 5.46
C GLN A 90 8.33 9.67 5.40
N ARG A 91 8.59 10.29 6.56
CA ARG A 91 9.48 11.46 6.68
C ARG A 91 10.90 11.12 6.23
N TRP A 92 11.41 9.95 6.60
CA TRP A 92 12.73 9.47 6.17
C TRP A 92 12.78 9.20 4.66
N LYS A 93 11.70 8.66 4.08
CA LYS A 93 11.61 8.36 2.64
C LYS A 93 11.53 9.62 1.78
N HIS A 94 10.92 10.69 2.30
CA HIS A 94 10.73 11.97 1.59
C HIS A 94 11.25 13.15 2.43
N PRO A 95 12.57 13.28 2.63
CA PRO A 95 13.14 14.32 3.49
C PRO A 95 12.82 15.73 2.99
N ASP A 96 12.76 15.94 1.68
CA ASP A 96 12.47 17.25 1.09
C ASP A 96 11.02 17.71 1.31
N GLN A 97 10.08 16.79 1.51
CA GLN A 97 8.68 17.12 1.81
C GLN A 97 8.47 17.47 3.29
N SER A 98 9.40 17.10 4.18
CA SER A 98 9.27 17.34 5.62
C SER A 98 9.31 18.82 6.02
N LYS A 99 9.71 19.71 5.09
CA LYS A 99 9.74 21.16 5.29
C LYS A 99 8.39 21.85 5.06
N VAL A 100 7.38 21.15 4.53
CA VAL A 100 6.06 21.70 4.25
C VAL A 100 5.03 20.85 4.99
N VAL A 101 4.25 21.47 5.88
CA VAL A 101 3.21 20.86 6.73
C VAL A 101 3.73 20.20 8.02
N ALA A 102 4.23 21.03 8.94
CA ALA A 102 3.97 20.75 10.35
C ALA A 102 2.45 20.73 10.57
N PRO A 103 1.86 19.71 11.24
CA PRO A 103 0.44 19.69 11.57
C PRO A 103 0.21 20.66 12.74
N SER A 104 0.27 21.96 12.45
CA SER A 104 -0.37 22.95 13.30
C SER A 104 -1.87 22.82 13.04
N GLN A 105 -2.52 22.23 14.03
CA GLN A 105 -3.93 22.36 14.35
C GLN A 105 -4.56 23.61 13.71
N SER A 106 -5.46 23.40 12.76
CA SER A 106 -6.54 24.35 12.49
C SER A 106 -7.78 23.57 12.06
N LEU A 107 -8.48 23.07 13.07
CA LEU A 107 -9.91 22.87 13.00
C LEU A 107 -10.55 24.26 12.85
N VAL A 108 -10.71 24.74 11.62
CA VAL A 108 -11.65 25.81 11.31
C VAL A 108 -12.57 25.29 10.20
N VAL A 109 -13.81 25.08 10.63
CA VAL A 109 -15.04 24.97 9.85
C VAL A 109 -15.20 26.23 8.97
N ASP A 110 -16.00 26.10 7.91
CA ASP A 110 -16.39 27.10 6.88
C ASP A 110 -15.47 27.17 5.65
N ALA A 111 -15.94 27.14 4.40
CA ALA A 111 -17.29 27.22 3.87
C ALA A 111 -17.36 26.64 2.44
N LEU A 112 -18.57 26.27 2.05
CA LEU A 112 -19.05 26.11 0.66
C LEU A 112 -18.49 27.17 -0.31
N GLN A 113 -17.79 26.72 -1.36
CA GLN A 113 -17.70 27.41 -2.66
C GLN A 113 -17.67 26.35 -3.78
N VAL A 114 -18.82 26.05 -4.39
CA VAL A 114 -19.26 26.49 -5.73
C VAL A 114 -18.40 25.93 -6.89
N PRO A 115 -18.99 25.17 -7.85
CA PRO A 115 -18.28 24.54 -8.95
C PRO A 115 -17.99 25.54 -10.08
N ALA A 116 -16.71 25.80 -10.37
CA ALA A 116 -16.29 26.66 -11.46
C ALA A 116 -15.79 25.84 -12.68
N LYS A 117 -16.74 25.61 -13.58
CA LYS A 117 -16.66 25.67 -15.05
C LYS A 117 -15.29 25.55 -15.76
N VAL A 118 -15.24 24.52 -16.60
CA VAL A 118 -14.33 24.21 -17.73
C VAL A 118 -13.94 25.45 -18.57
N PRO A 119 -12.68 25.49 -19.04
CA PRO A 119 -12.44 25.87 -20.44
C PRO A 119 -11.67 24.79 -21.21
N GLU A 120 -12.29 24.46 -22.34
CA GLU A 120 -11.87 23.61 -23.44
C GLU A 120 -10.54 24.06 -24.06
N ALA A 121 -9.59 23.14 -24.20
CA ALA A 121 -8.37 23.34 -24.98
C ALA A 121 -8.03 22.10 -25.82
N LYS A 122 -8.49 22.14 -27.08
CA LYS A 122 -7.88 21.68 -28.34
C LYS A 122 -7.09 20.34 -28.38
N PRO A 123 -7.50 19.36 -29.21
CA PRO A 123 -6.72 18.15 -29.45
C PRO A 123 -5.57 18.44 -30.41
N ALA A 124 -4.33 18.31 -29.94
CA ALA A 124 -3.13 18.32 -30.77
C ALA A 124 -2.54 16.90 -30.82
N VAL A 125 -2.86 16.22 -31.93
CA VAL A 125 -2.04 15.33 -32.75
C VAL A 125 -1.04 14.38 -32.04
N ALA A 126 -1.27 13.10 -32.33
CA ALA A 126 -0.52 11.93 -31.94
C ALA A 126 0.97 11.93 -32.35
N THR A 127 1.78 11.37 -31.45
CA THR A 127 3.09 10.76 -31.74
C THR A 127 3.22 9.51 -30.86
N PRO A 128 3.98 8.49 -31.30
CA PRO A 128 3.51 7.13 -31.40
C PRO A 128 3.85 6.30 -30.17
N SER A 129 2.91 5.40 -29.87
CA SER A 129 3.03 4.20 -29.06
C SER A 129 4.44 3.60 -29.01
N GLU A 130 5.13 3.78 -27.88
CA GLU A 130 6.16 2.84 -27.42
C GLU A 130 5.47 1.66 -26.71
N GLU A 131 4.62 0.95 -27.44
CA GLU A 131 4.10 -0.36 -27.06
C GLU A 131 5.12 -1.41 -27.47
N LEU A 132 6.25 -1.41 -26.79
CA LEU A 132 7.24 -2.48 -26.86
C LEU A 132 7.52 -2.88 -25.42
N THR A 133 7.04 -4.07 -25.04
CA THR A 133 7.55 -4.97 -23.96
C THR A 133 6.56 -5.49 -22.90
N SER A 134 5.23 -5.39 -23.08
CA SER A 134 4.34 -6.11 -22.13
C SER A 134 4.28 -7.63 -22.40
N SER A 135 4.29 -8.06 -23.67
CA SER A 135 4.08 -9.48 -24.01
C SER A 135 5.33 -10.36 -23.91
N THR A 136 6.54 -9.81 -24.08
CA THR A 136 7.80 -10.59 -24.06
C THR A 136 8.28 -10.90 -22.64
N HIS A 137 7.86 -10.10 -21.66
CA HIS A 137 8.33 -10.21 -20.27
C HIS A 137 7.84 -11.49 -19.56
N TRP A 138 6.65 -11.97 -19.90
CA TRP A 138 6.14 -13.22 -19.32
C TRP A 138 6.90 -14.44 -19.84
N SER A 139 7.28 -14.44 -21.12
CA SER A 139 8.02 -15.56 -21.71
C SER A 139 9.41 -15.72 -21.09
N ILE A 140 10.11 -14.63 -20.78
CA ILE A 140 11.45 -14.71 -20.19
C ILE A 140 11.42 -15.27 -18.76
N ILE A 141 10.39 -14.93 -17.98
CA ILE A 141 10.21 -15.45 -16.62
C ILE A 141 9.98 -16.96 -16.65
N VAL A 142 9.14 -17.46 -17.56
CA VAL A 142 8.87 -18.91 -17.70
C VAL A 142 10.14 -19.67 -18.09
N VAL A 143 10.94 -19.13 -19.02
CA VAL A 143 12.22 -19.74 -19.43
C VAL A 143 13.20 -19.82 -18.27
N LEU A 144 13.32 -18.76 -17.46
CA LEU A 144 14.21 -18.73 -16.29
C LEU A 144 13.81 -19.78 -15.24
N ILE A 145 12.51 -19.98 -14.98
CA ILE A 145 12.03 -20.97 -14.01
C ILE A 145 12.35 -22.40 -14.48
N VAL A 146 12.09 -22.71 -15.75
CA VAL A 146 12.37 -24.04 -16.32
C VAL A 146 13.88 -24.31 -16.36
N ALA A 147 14.68 -23.32 -16.72
CA ALA A 147 16.15 -23.42 -16.71
C ALA A 147 16.70 -23.64 -15.30
N ALA A 148 16.23 -22.88 -14.31
CA ALA A 148 16.65 -23.02 -12.92
C ALA A 148 16.24 -24.38 -12.33
N GLY A 149 15.02 -24.85 -12.62
CA GLY A 149 14.55 -26.17 -12.19
C GLY A 149 15.37 -27.31 -12.81
N GLY A 150 15.66 -27.22 -14.10
CA GLY A 150 16.52 -28.20 -14.80
C GLY A 150 17.94 -28.21 -14.25
N LEU A 151 18.53 -27.04 -13.98
CA LEU A 151 19.87 -26.93 -13.40
C LEU A 151 19.92 -27.49 -11.97
N LEU A 152 18.92 -27.17 -11.15
CA LEU A 152 18.81 -27.68 -9.78
C LEU A 152 18.68 -29.21 -9.78
N TRP A 153 17.86 -29.76 -10.67
CA TRP A 153 17.72 -31.20 -10.85
C TRP A 153 19.04 -31.88 -11.23
N LEU A 154 19.81 -31.30 -12.17
CA LEU A 154 21.12 -31.82 -12.57
C LEU A 154 22.12 -31.84 -11.40
N LEU A 155 22.12 -30.80 -10.56
CA LEU A 155 23.00 -30.72 -9.39
C LEU A 155 22.65 -31.76 -8.32
N ILE A 156 21.38 -32.06 -8.12
CA ILE A 156 20.92 -33.10 -7.19
C ILE A 156 21.31 -34.48 -7.73
N LYS A 157 21.02 -34.77 -8.99
CA LYS A 157 21.29 -36.07 -9.61
C LYS A 157 22.79 -36.40 -9.68
N ARG A 158 23.68 -35.41 -9.81
CA ARG A 158 25.13 -35.64 -9.82
C ARG A 158 25.71 -35.94 -8.44
N ARG A 159 24.97 -35.68 -7.36
CA ARG A 159 25.40 -35.91 -5.98
C ARG A 159 24.82 -37.20 -5.36
N SER A 160 23.87 -37.86 -6.03
CA SER A 160 23.42 -39.23 -5.71
C SER A 160 24.13 -40.24 -6.58
#